data_AF-H3D5N9-F1
#
_entry.id   AF-H3D5N9-F1
#
_cell.length_a   1.000
_cell.length_b   1.000
_cell.length_c   1.000
_cell.angle_alpha   90.00
_cell.angle_beta   90.00
_cell.angle_gamma   90.00
#
_symmetry.space_group_name_H-M   'P 1'
#
loop_
_entity.id
_entity.type
_entity.pdbx_description
1 polymer ?
#
loop_
_entity_poly.entity_id
_entity_poly.type
_entity_poly.pdbx_seq_one_letter_code
_entity_poly.pdbx_strand_id
1 'polypeptide(L)'
;MKCLFLLCFTAMYPALDTLSDSTSSTTANDLDLIFLKGIMESPVFLIELQAHEQFEEPKLEAVRENNVELVQDILKELSPIAHSSQAANELVRILKEPHFQSLLETHDSVASKNYETPPPSPCSFIITSLFPQTQSRMVGIRKVSGEHLGVTFRGKGELVIARILHGGMIDQQGLLHVGDIIKEVNGKEVGNDPKVLQEMLKEASGSVVLKILPSYQEPHTARQV
;
A
#
# COMPACT_ATOMS: atom_id res chain seq x y z
N MET A 1 7.79 -0.53 -24.95
CA MET A 1 7.15 -1.23 -23.81
C MET A 1 5.89 -0.53 -23.32
N LYS A 2 5.85 0.80 -23.14
CA LYS A 2 4.61 1.55 -22.81
C LYS A 2 3.47 1.40 -23.85
N CYS A 3 3.76 1.40 -25.16
CA CYS A 3 2.72 1.09 -26.16
C CYS A 3 2.14 -0.33 -25.99
N LEU A 4 2.93 -1.32 -25.57
CA LEU A 4 2.45 -2.69 -25.39
C LEU A 4 1.55 -2.81 -24.15
N PHE A 5 1.81 -2.03 -23.10
CA PHE A 5 1.05 -2.05 -21.85
C PHE A 5 -0.24 -1.22 -21.91
N LEU A 6 -0.23 -0.07 -22.59
CA LEU A 6 -1.44 0.71 -22.87
C LEU A 6 -2.34 -0.01 -23.88
N LEU A 7 -1.76 -0.72 -24.86
CA LEU A 7 -2.50 -1.69 -25.69
C LEU A 7 -3.04 -2.84 -24.86
N CYS A 8 -2.30 -3.37 -23.88
CA CYS A 8 -2.84 -4.37 -22.96
C CYS A 8 -4.05 -3.81 -22.20
N PHE A 9 -3.98 -2.64 -21.55
CA PHE A 9 -5.11 -2.12 -20.78
C PHE A 9 -6.35 -1.80 -21.65
N THR A 10 -6.15 -1.17 -22.82
CA THR A 10 -7.25 -0.87 -23.76
C THR A 10 -7.76 -2.10 -24.52
N ALA A 11 -6.96 -3.16 -24.68
CA ALA A 11 -7.41 -4.44 -25.24
C ALA A 11 -7.96 -5.41 -24.18
N MET A 12 -7.60 -5.22 -22.91
CA MET A 12 -7.98 -6.09 -21.79
C MET A 12 -9.36 -5.74 -21.22
N TYR A 13 -9.78 -4.47 -21.27
CA TYR A 13 -11.15 -4.06 -20.94
C TYR A 13 -12.20 -4.71 -21.89
N PRO A 14 -12.02 -4.66 -23.23
CA PRO A 14 -12.85 -5.43 -24.16
C PRO A 14 -12.72 -6.95 -23.96
N ALA A 15 -11.55 -7.46 -23.57
CA ALA A 15 -11.36 -8.88 -23.30
C ALA A 15 -12.13 -9.35 -22.05
N LEU A 16 -12.31 -8.51 -21.03
CA LEU A 16 -13.19 -8.80 -19.87
C LEU A 16 -14.66 -8.94 -20.29
N ASP A 17 -15.15 -8.06 -21.16
CA ASP A 17 -16.50 -8.18 -21.74
C ASP A 17 -16.61 -9.44 -22.62
N THR A 18 -15.56 -9.72 -23.41
CA THR A 18 -15.53 -10.92 -24.28
C THR A 18 -15.47 -12.21 -23.45
N LEU A 19 -14.75 -12.24 -22.33
CA LEU A 19 -14.72 -13.37 -21.38
C LEU A 19 -16.07 -13.56 -20.66
N SER A 20 -16.84 -12.48 -20.48
CA SER A 20 -18.20 -12.55 -19.93
C SER A 20 -19.20 -13.18 -20.91
N ASP A 21 -19.04 -12.94 -22.21
CA ASP A 21 -19.90 -13.49 -23.27
C ASP A 21 -19.45 -14.89 -23.78
N SER A 22 -18.18 -15.26 -23.57
CA SER A 22 -17.57 -16.48 -24.13
C SER A 22 -17.63 -17.71 -23.22
N THR A 23 -18.69 -17.90 -22.43
CA THR A 23 -18.87 -19.14 -21.65
C THR A 23 -19.25 -20.36 -22.51
N SER A 24 -19.23 -20.24 -23.85
CA SER A 24 -19.78 -21.28 -24.74
C SER A 24 -18.81 -21.95 -25.73
N SER A 25 -17.52 -21.56 -25.86
CA SER A 25 -16.68 -22.25 -26.89
C SER A 25 -15.15 -22.30 -26.74
N THR A 26 -14.54 -21.94 -25.60
CA THR A 26 -13.07 -22.09 -25.45
C THR A 26 -12.73 -23.10 -24.36
N THR A 27 -11.78 -23.99 -24.64
CA THR A 27 -11.28 -25.10 -23.80
C THR A 27 -10.64 -24.71 -22.46
N ALA A 28 -10.82 -23.47 -22.00
CA ALA A 28 -10.36 -23.03 -20.69
C ALA A 28 -11.35 -23.50 -19.62
N ASN A 29 -10.86 -24.02 -18.50
CA ASN A 29 -11.76 -24.44 -17.42
C ASN A 29 -12.46 -23.19 -16.86
N ASP A 30 -13.77 -23.28 -16.62
CA ASP A 30 -14.56 -22.17 -16.06
C ASP A 30 -13.95 -21.63 -14.74
N LEU A 31 -13.30 -22.49 -13.96
CA LEU A 31 -12.63 -22.08 -12.72
C LEU A 31 -11.41 -21.19 -12.96
N ASP A 32 -10.64 -21.42 -14.03
CA ASP A 32 -9.49 -20.60 -14.40
C ASP A 32 -9.97 -19.21 -14.87
N LEU A 33 -11.11 -19.17 -15.58
CA LEU A 33 -11.74 -17.94 -16.03
C LEU A 33 -12.29 -17.10 -14.87
N ILE A 34 -12.97 -17.75 -13.91
CA ILE A 34 -13.49 -17.10 -12.71
C ILE A 34 -12.33 -16.58 -11.84
N PHE A 35 -11.27 -17.37 -11.68
CA PHE A 35 -10.09 -16.98 -10.92
C PHE A 35 -9.37 -15.77 -11.57
N LEU A 36 -9.16 -15.81 -12.88
CA LEU A 36 -8.52 -14.72 -13.60
C LEU A 36 -9.36 -13.44 -13.54
N LYS A 37 -10.69 -13.56 -13.68
CA LYS A 37 -11.63 -12.44 -13.48
C LYS A 37 -11.50 -11.87 -12.06
N GLY A 38 -11.42 -12.72 -11.04
CA GLY A 38 -11.24 -12.28 -9.65
C GLY A 38 -9.90 -11.58 -9.39
N ILE A 39 -8.81 -11.98 -10.04
CA ILE A 39 -7.53 -11.26 -9.97
C ILE A 39 -7.64 -9.89 -10.63
N MET A 40 -8.30 -9.81 -11.79
CA MET A 40 -8.39 -8.58 -12.57
C MET A 40 -9.33 -7.54 -11.95
N GLU A 41 -10.39 -7.99 -11.29
CA GLU A 41 -11.32 -7.14 -10.53
C GLU A 41 -10.81 -6.83 -9.11
N SER A 42 -9.65 -7.41 -8.71
CA SER A 42 -9.08 -7.20 -7.40
C SER A 42 -8.70 -5.73 -7.20
N PRO A 43 -9.21 -5.06 -6.15
CA PRO A 43 -8.85 -3.68 -5.85
C PRO A 43 -7.35 -3.53 -5.56
N VAL A 44 -6.68 -4.58 -5.07
CA VAL A 44 -5.23 -4.57 -4.84
C VAL A 44 -4.47 -4.47 -6.17
N PHE A 45 -4.88 -5.26 -7.16
CA PHE A 45 -4.27 -5.25 -8.49
C PHE A 45 -4.51 -3.92 -9.22
N LEU A 46 -5.72 -3.36 -9.09
CA LEU A 46 -6.05 -2.05 -9.66
C LEU A 46 -5.26 -0.91 -9.00
N ILE A 47 -5.09 -0.92 -7.67
CA ILE A 47 -4.27 0.08 -6.97
C ILE A 47 -2.81 -0.02 -7.38
N GLU A 48 -2.26 -1.23 -7.52
CA GLU A 48 -0.87 -1.46 -7.91
C GLU A 48 -0.62 -1.01 -9.37
N LEU A 49 -1.57 -1.26 -10.27
CA LEU A 49 -1.55 -0.73 -11.63
C LEU A 49 -1.64 0.79 -11.67
N GLN A 50 -2.56 1.39 -10.92
CA GLN A 50 -2.75 2.84 -10.86
C GLN A 50 -1.53 3.57 -10.25
N ALA A 51 -0.86 2.94 -9.29
CA ALA A 51 0.42 3.43 -8.75
C ALA A 51 1.54 3.41 -9.80
N HIS A 52 1.50 2.46 -10.74
CA HIS A 52 2.44 2.40 -11.86
C HIS A 52 2.13 3.41 -12.98
N GLU A 53 0.86 3.84 -13.13
CA GLU A 53 0.45 4.89 -14.07
C GLU A 53 0.87 6.30 -13.63
N GLN A 54 0.96 6.55 -12.31
CA GLN A 54 1.23 7.90 -11.80
C GLN A 54 2.72 8.32 -11.90
N PHE A 55 3.60 7.40 -12.27
CA PHE A 55 5.02 7.67 -12.55
C PHE A 55 5.23 8.04 -14.03
N GLU A 56 4.82 9.26 -14.38
CA GLU A 56 5.32 10.00 -15.55
C GLU A 56 6.76 10.48 -15.29
N GLU A 57 7.69 9.55 -15.03
CA GLU A 57 9.10 9.87 -15.07
C GLU A 57 9.63 9.69 -16.50
N PRO A 58 10.46 10.64 -16.99
CA PRO A 58 11.15 10.45 -18.26
C PRO A 58 11.89 9.12 -18.20
N LYS A 59 11.88 8.36 -19.30
CA LYS A 59 12.59 7.07 -19.37
C LYS A 59 14.09 7.34 -19.29
N LEU A 60 14.60 7.38 -18.06
CA LEU A 60 16.02 7.53 -17.78
C LEU A 60 16.69 6.21 -18.10
N GLU A 61 17.66 6.24 -19.00
CA GLU A 61 18.48 5.08 -19.33
C GLU A 61 19.78 5.19 -18.54
N ALA A 62 20.15 4.10 -17.87
CA ALA A 62 21.42 4.04 -17.16
C ALA A 62 22.55 4.24 -18.16
N VAL A 63 23.47 5.14 -17.84
CA VAL A 63 24.59 5.47 -18.73
C VAL A 63 25.53 4.26 -18.88
N ARG A 64 25.67 3.46 -17.82
CA ARG A 64 26.45 2.21 -17.72
C ARG A 64 25.87 1.34 -16.61
N GLU A 65 26.35 0.10 -16.49
CA GLU A 65 25.90 -0.88 -15.49
C GLU A 65 27.04 -1.42 -14.59
N ASN A 66 28.28 -0.94 -14.78
CA ASN A 66 29.47 -1.43 -14.07
C ASN A 66 30.20 -0.28 -13.34
N ASN A 67 29.44 0.60 -12.67
CA ASN A 67 30.02 1.75 -11.96
C ASN A 67 30.79 1.31 -10.70
N VAL A 68 30.40 0.22 -10.05
CA VAL A 68 31.14 -0.34 -8.90
C VAL A 68 32.55 -0.77 -9.32
N GLU A 69 32.67 -1.52 -10.42
CA GLU A 69 33.98 -1.95 -10.96
C GLU A 69 34.84 -0.74 -11.35
N LEU A 70 34.23 0.24 -12.04
CA LEU A 70 34.91 1.47 -12.42
C LEU A 70 35.47 2.23 -11.22
N VAL A 71 34.69 2.35 -10.14
CA VAL A 71 35.14 3.03 -8.91
C VAL A 71 36.25 2.25 -8.22
N GLN A 72 36.21 0.92 -8.23
CA GLN A 72 37.32 0.11 -7.71
C GLN A 72 38.62 0.34 -8.47
N ASP A 73 38.57 0.47 -9.80
CA ASP A 73 39.75 0.76 -10.61
C ASP A 73 40.27 2.18 -10.39
N ILE A 74 39.37 3.17 -10.31
CA ILE A 74 39.73 4.55 -9.94
C ILE A 74 40.41 4.59 -8.56
N LEU A 75 39.91 3.82 -7.58
CA LEU A 75 40.52 3.75 -6.25
C LEU A 75 41.93 3.12 -6.27
N LYS A 76 42.19 2.13 -7.14
CA LYS A 76 43.53 1.55 -7.33
C LYS A 76 44.51 2.58 -7.89
N GLU A 77 44.07 3.37 -8.87
CA GLU A 77 44.89 4.42 -9.50
C GLU A 77 45.12 5.64 -8.61
N LEU A 78 44.14 6.03 -7.79
CA LEU A 78 44.22 7.18 -6.90
C LEU A 78 45.00 6.89 -5.61
N SER A 79 45.02 5.64 -5.14
CA SER A 79 45.74 5.23 -3.93
C SER A 79 47.19 5.77 -3.83
N PRO A 80 48.06 5.66 -4.86
CA PRO A 80 49.43 6.18 -4.79
C PRO A 80 49.52 7.71 -4.73
N ILE A 81 48.52 8.44 -5.24
CA ILE A 81 48.54 9.92 -5.35
C ILE A 81 47.75 10.55 -4.19
N ALA A 82 46.93 9.78 -3.48
CA ALA A 82 46.14 10.26 -2.34
C ALA A 82 47.00 10.87 -1.23
N HIS A 83 48.24 10.40 -1.06
CA HIS A 83 49.15 10.94 -0.04
C HIS A 83 49.76 12.31 -0.44
N SER A 84 49.82 12.62 -1.73
CA SER A 84 50.42 13.87 -2.23
C SER A 84 49.38 14.95 -2.55
N SER A 85 48.11 14.58 -2.71
CA SER A 85 47.02 15.51 -3.03
C SER A 85 45.86 15.36 -2.07
N GLN A 86 45.54 16.45 -1.36
CA GLN A 86 44.38 16.53 -0.47
C GLN A 86 43.06 16.24 -1.22
N ALA A 87 42.93 16.73 -2.45
CA ALA A 87 41.74 16.49 -3.27
C ALA A 87 41.60 15.01 -3.67
N ALA A 88 42.71 14.33 -3.98
CA ALA A 88 42.69 12.90 -4.26
C ALA A 88 42.33 12.07 -3.02
N ASN A 89 42.84 12.46 -1.85
CA ASN A 89 42.49 11.82 -0.58
C ASN A 89 41.00 12.00 -0.23
N GLU A 90 40.46 13.20 -0.44
CA GLU A 90 39.05 13.49 -0.22
C GLU A 90 38.16 12.66 -1.14
N LEU A 91 38.51 12.57 -2.43
CA LEU A 91 37.80 11.74 -3.40
C LEU A 91 37.83 10.25 -3.00
N VAL A 92 38.99 9.73 -2.59
CA VAL A 92 39.11 8.35 -2.08
C VAL A 92 38.23 8.13 -0.86
N ARG A 93 38.14 9.13 0.05
CA ARG A 93 37.28 9.04 1.23
C ARG A 93 35.81 8.95 0.84
N ILE A 94 35.33 9.84 -0.03
CA ILE A 94 33.94 9.88 -0.50
C ILE A 94 33.59 8.58 -1.24
N LEU A 95 34.45 8.13 -2.15
CA LEU A 95 34.23 6.89 -2.91
C LEU A 95 34.17 5.66 -2.00
N LYS A 96 34.83 5.68 -0.83
CA LYS A 96 34.79 4.59 0.16
C LYS A 96 33.65 4.71 1.18
N GLU A 97 32.89 5.80 1.20
CA GLU A 97 31.77 5.93 2.14
C GLU A 97 30.69 4.88 1.84
N PRO A 98 30.11 4.26 2.89
CA PRO A 98 29.16 3.16 2.73
C PRO A 98 27.92 3.59 1.94
N HIS A 99 27.44 4.82 2.16
CA HIS A 99 26.29 5.35 1.43
C HIS A 99 26.56 5.54 -0.07
N PHE A 100 27.78 5.93 -0.43
CA PHE A 100 28.17 6.11 -1.81
C PHE A 100 28.34 4.75 -2.52
N GLN A 101 28.97 3.79 -1.85
CA GLN A 101 29.06 2.41 -2.35
C GLN A 101 27.66 1.79 -2.53
N SER A 102 26.77 1.91 -1.56
CA SER A 102 25.39 1.40 -1.70
C SER A 102 24.61 2.08 -2.81
N LEU A 103 24.85 3.37 -3.06
CA LEU A 103 24.25 4.08 -4.19
C LEU A 103 24.73 3.50 -5.53
N LEU A 104 26.03 3.23 -5.67
CA LEU A 104 26.60 2.62 -6.89
C LEU A 104 26.09 1.20 -7.11
N GLU A 105 26.06 0.38 -6.06
CA GLU A 105 25.50 -0.98 -6.12
C GLU A 105 24.02 -0.95 -6.51
N THR A 106 23.23 -0.04 -5.94
CA THR A 106 21.82 0.14 -6.29
C THR A 106 21.67 0.59 -7.74
N HIS A 107 22.50 1.53 -8.18
CA HIS A 107 22.51 1.99 -9.57
C HIS A 107 22.78 0.84 -10.54
N ASP A 108 23.82 0.03 -10.30
CA ASP A 108 24.19 -1.09 -11.17
C ASP A 108 23.14 -2.21 -11.15
N SER A 109 22.50 -2.46 -9.99
CA SER A 109 21.35 -3.38 -9.87
C SER A 109 20.13 -2.93 -10.68
N VAL A 110 19.79 -1.62 -10.63
CA VAL A 110 18.69 -1.06 -11.43
C VAL A 110 19.04 -1.03 -12.91
N ALA A 111 20.29 -0.69 -13.27
CA ALA A 111 20.78 -0.65 -14.64
C ALA A 111 20.74 -2.03 -15.32
N SER A 112 21.18 -3.07 -14.60
CA SER A 112 21.18 -4.47 -15.07
C SER A 112 19.79 -5.13 -15.11
N LYS A 113 18.74 -4.42 -14.66
CA LYS A 113 17.37 -4.95 -14.53
C LYS A 113 17.30 -6.25 -13.71
N ASN A 114 18.28 -6.47 -12.84
CA ASN A 114 18.27 -7.59 -11.91
C ASN A 114 17.41 -7.19 -10.71
N TYR A 115 16.09 -7.23 -10.89
CA TYR A 115 15.10 -6.98 -9.84
C TYR A 115 15.01 -8.16 -8.89
N GLU A 116 16.14 -8.50 -8.28
CA GLU A 116 16.19 -9.45 -7.18
C GLU A 116 15.72 -8.71 -5.93
N THR A 117 14.70 -9.24 -5.26
CA THR A 117 14.15 -8.63 -4.05
C THR A 117 15.27 -8.56 -3.01
N PRO A 118 15.75 -7.36 -2.62
CA PRO A 118 16.85 -7.28 -1.68
C PRO A 118 16.45 -7.95 -0.35
N PRO A 119 17.40 -8.58 0.37
CA PRO A 119 17.12 -9.10 1.70
C PRO A 119 16.56 -7.95 2.56
N PRO A 120 15.53 -8.20 3.37
CA PRO A 120 14.87 -7.15 4.14
C PRO A 120 15.92 -6.43 4.99
N SER A 121 16.17 -5.15 4.69
CA SER A 121 17.12 -4.33 5.43
C SER A 121 16.72 -4.33 6.91
N PRO A 122 17.63 -4.14 7.88
CA PRO A 122 17.24 -4.03 9.28
C PRO A 122 16.36 -2.81 9.59
N CYS A 123 16.29 -1.83 8.69
CA CYS A 123 15.25 -0.79 8.74
C CYS A 123 13.85 -1.30 8.38
N SER A 124 13.73 -2.47 7.73
CA SER A 124 12.44 -3.14 7.53
C SER A 124 11.80 -3.48 8.86
N PHE A 125 12.53 -3.76 9.93
CA PHE A 125 11.88 -3.95 11.24
C PHE A 125 11.19 -2.67 11.73
N ILE A 126 11.76 -1.50 11.43
CA ILE A 126 11.23 -0.20 11.84
C ILE A 126 10.12 0.28 10.89
N ILE A 127 10.28 0.04 9.58
CA ILE A 127 9.26 0.38 8.57
C ILE A 127 8.08 -0.61 8.65
N THR A 128 8.32 -1.90 8.90
CA THR A 128 7.28 -2.91 9.16
C THR A 128 6.70 -2.76 10.58
N SER A 129 7.37 -2.09 11.54
CA SER A 129 6.73 -1.69 12.81
C SER A 129 5.99 -0.35 12.71
N LEU A 130 6.27 0.48 11.69
CA LEU A 130 5.44 1.63 11.32
C LEU A 130 4.29 1.22 10.38
N PHE A 131 4.43 0.08 9.71
CA PHE A 131 3.38 -0.56 8.92
C PHE A 131 3.25 -2.05 9.26
N PRO A 132 2.78 -2.41 10.46
CA PRO A 132 2.10 -3.66 10.60
C PRO A 132 0.64 -3.42 10.22
N GLN A 133 0.22 -4.13 9.17
CA GLN A 133 -1.11 -4.70 9.04
C GLN A 133 -2.16 -3.79 8.40
N THR A 134 -2.71 -4.29 7.28
CA THR A 134 -4.03 -3.96 6.73
C THR A 134 -4.31 -2.46 6.59
N GLN A 135 -4.16 -1.87 5.40
CA GLN A 135 -4.45 -0.47 5.07
C GLN A 135 -5.52 0.17 5.99
N SER A 136 -5.10 0.82 7.07
CA SER A 136 -6.03 1.40 8.04
C SER A 136 -6.61 2.68 7.45
N ARG A 137 -7.93 2.81 7.45
CA ARG A 137 -8.65 3.97 6.91
C ARG A 137 -8.99 4.94 8.03
N MET A 138 -8.79 6.24 7.79
CA MET A 138 -9.20 7.30 8.70
C MET A 138 -10.59 7.82 8.30
N VAL A 139 -11.51 7.88 9.27
CA VAL A 139 -12.91 8.27 9.06
C VAL A 139 -13.25 9.44 9.98
N GLY A 140 -13.61 10.58 9.38
CA GLY A 140 -14.07 11.76 10.11
C GLY A 140 -15.60 11.77 10.22
N ILE A 141 -16.11 11.82 11.44
CA ILE A 141 -17.55 11.88 11.75
C ILE A 141 -17.85 13.19 12.46
N ARG A 142 -18.99 13.80 12.11
CA ARG A 142 -19.50 14.99 12.79
C ARG A 142 -20.59 14.58 13.76
N LYS A 143 -20.28 14.64 15.06
CA LYS A 143 -21.14 14.21 16.14
C LYS A 143 -21.72 15.39 16.91
N VAL A 144 -23.04 15.46 17.03
CA VAL A 144 -23.70 16.41 17.94
C VAL A 144 -23.61 15.87 19.38
N SER A 145 -23.42 16.77 20.35
CA SER A 145 -23.35 16.38 21.77
C SER A 145 -24.64 15.67 22.22
N GLY A 146 -24.50 14.52 22.88
CA GLY A 146 -25.63 13.70 23.33
C GLY A 146 -26.24 12.76 22.28
N GLU A 147 -25.88 12.88 21.00
CA GLU A 147 -26.36 11.99 19.95
C GLU A 147 -25.53 10.69 19.89
N HIS A 148 -26.18 9.56 19.63
CA HIS A 148 -25.49 8.29 19.43
C HIS A 148 -25.15 8.09 17.94
N LEU A 149 -24.01 7.44 17.68
CA LEU A 149 -23.59 7.13 16.31
C LEU A 149 -24.52 6.12 15.60
N GLY A 150 -25.33 5.38 16.37
CA GLY A 150 -26.20 4.35 15.83
C GLY A 150 -25.45 3.06 15.48
N VAL A 151 -24.41 2.73 16.23
CA VAL A 151 -23.60 1.53 16.02
C VAL A 151 -23.46 0.73 17.32
N THR A 152 -23.30 -0.58 17.21
CA THR A 152 -22.97 -1.46 18.33
C THR A 152 -21.63 -2.13 18.10
N PHE A 153 -20.85 -2.28 19.17
CA PHE A 153 -19.51 -2.88 19.12
C PHE A 153 -19.47 -4.20 19.86
N ARG A 154 -18.60 -5.10 19.42
CA ARG A 154 -18.28 -6.36 20.11
C ARG A 154 -16.78 -6.42 20.36
N GLY A 155 -16.39 -6.68 21.61
CA GLY A 155 -15.00 -6.92 22.01
C GLY A 155 -14.72 -8.41 22.20
N LYS A 156 -14.23 -9.08 21.16
CA LYS A 156 -13.70 -10.46 21.24
C LYS A 156 -12.23 -10.44 20.84
N GLY A 157 -11.42 -9.70 21.59
CA GLY A 157 -10.00 -9.45 21.27
C GLY A 157 -9.78 -8.21 20.41
N GLU A 158 -10.66 -7.90 19.47
CA GLU A 158 -10.69 -6.64 18.72
C GLU A 158 -12.08 -6.00 18.81
N LEU A 159 -12.14 -4.66 18.65
CA LEU A 159 -13.38 -3.89 18.68
C LEU A 159 -14.01 -3.79 17.30
N VAL A 160 -14.94 -4.69 17.04
CA VAL A 160 -15.61 -4.84 15.75
C VAL A 160 -16.99 -4.17 15.77
N ILE A 161 -17.36 -3.48 14.70
CA ILE A 161 -18.74 -3.02 14.48
C ILE A 161 -19.63 -4.24 14.24
N ALA A 162 -20.54 -4.51 15.19
CA ALA A 162 -21.43 -5.67 15.14
C ALA A 162 -22.75 -5.37 14.42
N ARG A 163 -23.25 -4.14 14.51
CA ARG A 163 -24.47 -3.69 13.84
C ARG A 163 -24.46 -2.17 13.66
N ILE A 164 -25.03 -1.72 12.55
CA ILE A 164 -25.39 -0.33 12.29
C ILE A 164 -26.92 -0.22 12.34
N LEU A 165 -27.43 0.80 13.03
CA LEU A 165 -28.85 1.08 13.16
C LEU A 165 -29.31 1.92 11.96
N HIS A 166 -30.28 1.39 11.22
CA HIS A 166 -30.88 2.08 10.08
C HIS A 166 -31.46 3.44 10.48
N GLY A 167 -31.19 4.46 9.67
CA GLY A 167 -31.56 5.85 9.95
C GLY A 167 -30.69 6.56 10.99
N GLY A 168 -29.69 5.88 11.57
CA GLY A 168 -28.71 6.48 12.47
C GLY A 168 -27.64 7.30 11.73
N MET A 169 -26.86 8.09 12.47
CA MET A 169 -25.81 8.95 11.91
C MET A 169 -24.84 8.20 10.99
N ILE A 170 -24.33 7.05 11.43
CA ILE A 170 -23.37 6.26 10.63
C ILE A 170 -24.02 5.66 9.38
N ASP A 171 -25.29 5.24 9.46
CA ASP A 171 -26.05 4.72 8.33
C ASP A 171 -26.24 5.79 7.24
N GLN A 172 -26.60 7.02 7.65
CA GLN A 172 -26.77 8.14 6.72
C GLN A 172 -25.46 8.59 6.06
N GLN A 173 -24.33 8.51 6.78
CA GLN A 173 -23.03 8.90 6.24
C GLN A 173 -22.39 7.79 5.39
N GLY A 174 -22.72 6.51 5.63
CA GLY A 174 -22.18 5.38 4.87
C GLY A 174 -20.65 5.22 4.96
N LEU A 175 -20.02 5.79 5.99
CA LEU A 175 -18.56 5.83 6.10
C LEU A 175 -17.96 4.58 6.77
N LEU A 176 -18.76 3.87 7.56
CA LEU A 176 -18.40 2.66 8.29
C LEU A 176 -19.35 1.52 7.93
N HIS A 177 -18.84 0.29 7.98
CA HIS A 177 -19.60 -0.92 7.70
C HIS A 177 -19.56 -1.89 8.87
N VAL A 178 -20.53 -2.82 8.88
CA VAL A 178 -20.50 -3.95 9.81
C VAL A 178 -19.26 -4.79 9.52
N GLY A 179 -18.53 -5.16 10.57
CA GLY A 179 -17.27 -5.89 10.46
C GLY A 179 -16.03 -5.00 10.58
N ASP A 180 -16.15 -3.67 10.39
CA ASP A 180 -15.00 -2.77 10.55
C ASP A 180 -14.45 -2.82 11.98
N ILE A 181 -13.12 -2.78 12.11
CA ILE A 181 -12.43 -2.83 13.40
C ILE A 181 -11.98 -1.42 13.78
N ILE A 182 -12.36 -0.94 14.95
CA ILE A 182 -11.92 0.36 15.47
C ILE A 182 -10.58 0.18 16.21
N LYS A 183 -9.54 0.90 15.77
CA LYS A 183 -8.22 0.91 16.42
C LYS A 183 -8.01 2.15 17.27
N GLU A 184 -8.39 3.32 16.78
CA GLU A 184 -8.19 4.59 17.49
C GLU A 184 -9.41 5.51 17.37
N VAL A 185 -9.60 6.35 18.39
CA VAL A 185 -10.59 7.44 18.44
C VAL A 185 -9.85 8.72 18.84
N ASN A 186 -9.87 9.74 17.99
CA ASN A 186 -9.18 11.02 18.18
C ASN A 186 -7.68 10.84 18.52
N GLY A 187 -7.02 9.87 17.88
CA GLY A 187 -5.60 9.54 18.11
C GLY A 187 -5.31 8.81 19.43
N LYS A 188 -6.34 8.37 20.17
CA LYS A 188 -6.19 7.49 21.33
C LYS A 188 -6.53 6.06 20.93
N GLU A 189 -5.62 5.13 21.20
CA GLU A 189 -5.89 3.70 21.02
C GLU A 189 -7.05 3.25 21.88
N VAL A 190 -7.90 2.45 21.27
CA VAL A 190 -9.04 1.85 21.95
C VAL A 190 -8.63 0.43 22.33
N GLY A 191 -8.72 0.11 23.62
CA GLY A 191 -8.46 -1.25 24.11
C GLY A 191 -9.51 -2.26 23.65
N ASN A 192 -9.61 -3.40 24.30
CA ASN A 192 -10.50 -4.49 23.84
C ASN A 192 -11.93 -4.41 24.38
N ASP A 193 -12.22 -3.41 25.23
CA ASP A 193 -13.48 -3.27 25.94
C ASP A 193 -14.46 -2.34 25.20
N PRO A 194 -15.62 -2.84 24.73
CA PRO A 194 -16.56 -2.03 23.96
C PRO A 194 -17.23 -0.92 24.81
N LYS A 195 -17.27 -1.10 26.14
CA LYS A 195 -17.78 -0.09 27.07
C LYS A 195 -16.91 1.17 27.08
N VAL A 196 -15.59 0.99 27.07
CA VAL A 196 -14.61 2.09 27.06
C VAL A 196 -14.74 2.89 25.76
N LEU A 197 -14.84 2.18 24.61
CA LEU A 197 -15.10 2.83 23.32
C LEU A 197 -16.39 3.64 23.34
N GLN A 198 -17.46 3.06 23.87
CA GLN A 198 -18.77 3.71 23.93
C GLN A 198 -18.74 4.98 24.80
N GLU A 199 -18.01 4.96 25.91
CA GLU A 199 -17.79 6.11 26.78
C GLU A 199 -16.97 7.20 26.08
N MET A 200 -15.84 6.84 25.44
CA MET A 200 -15.02 7.78 24.66
C MET A 200 -15.82 8.46 23.54
N LEU A 201 -16.65 7.70 22.81
CA LEU A 201 -17.50 8.25 21.77
C LEU A 201 -18.63 9.12 22.34
N LYS A 202 -19.16 8.77 23.53
CA LYS A 202 -20.19 9.56 24.19
C LYS A 202 -19.67 10.92 24.63
N GLU A 203 -18.47 10.96 25.22
CA GLU A 203 -17.77 12.19 25.63
C GLU A 203 -17.32 13.04 24.44
N ALA A 204 -16.93 12.41 23.34
CA ALA A 204 -16.56 13.12 22.13
C ALA A 204 -17.75 13.87 21.51
N SER A 205 -17.52 15.11 21.08
CA SER A 205 -18.51 15.93 20.37
C SER A 205 -17.80 16.80 19.32
N GLY A 206 -18.52 17.24 18.30
CA GLY A 206 -17.94 17.94 17.16
C GLY A 206 -17.31 16.98 16.16
N SER A 207 -16.05 17.21 15.79
CA SER A 207 -15.34 16.37 14.82
C SER A 207 -14.65 15.21 15.54
N VAL A 208 -15.11 13.99 15.28
CA VAL A 208 -14.53 12.74 15.80
C VAL A 208 -13.80 12.04 14.67
N VAL A 209 -12.53 11.72 14.86
CA VAL A 209 -11.72 10.99 13.89
C VAL A 209 -11.50 9.57 14.37
N LEU A 210 -11.83 8.58 13.55
CA LEU A 210 -11.64 7.17 13.84
C LEU A 210 -10.57 6.60 12.91
N LYS A 211 -9.68 5.78 13.46
CA LYS A 211 -8.79 4.93 12.66
C LYS A 211 -9.35 3.51 12.69
N ILE A 212 -9.64 2.98 11.50
CA ILE A 212 -10.30 1.68 11.36
C ILE A 212 -9.50 0.73 10.48
N LEU A 213 -9.69 -0.57 10.66
CA LEU A 213 -9.35 -1.57 9.66
C LEU A 213 -10.64 -1.95 8.90
N PRO A 214 -10.68 -1.75 7.57
CA PRO A 214 -11.83 -2.13 6.78
C PRO A 214 -11.98 -3.66 6.78
N SER A 215 -13.18 -4.14 7.03
CA SER A 215 -13.48 -5.55 6.76
C SER A 215 -13.90 -5.68 5.31
N TYR A 216 -13.08 -6.35 4.50
CA TYR A 216 -13.43 -6.70 3.11
C TYR A 216 -14.51 -7.80 3.12
N GLN A 217 -15.71 -7.45 3.57
CA GLN A 217 -16.92 -8.18 3.23
C GLN A 217 -17.66 -7.32 2.22
N GLU A 218 -17.89 -7.88 1.04
CA GLU A 218 -18.65 -7.25 -0.04
C GLU A 218 -19.90 -6.57 0.53
N PRO A 219 -20.25 -5.36 0.04
CA PRO A 219 -21.46 -4.69 0.50
C PRO A 219 -22.65 -5.62 0.26
N HIS A 220 -23.20 -6.15 1.36
CA HIS A 220 -24.42 -6.92 1.30
C HIS A 220 -25.51 -6.01 0.75
N THR A 221 -25.86 -6.23 -0.52
CA THR A 221 -27.01 -5.62 -1.17
C THR A 221 -28.22 -5.81 -0.27
N ALA A 222 -28.86 -4.69 0.06
CA ALA A 222 -30.04 -4.67 0.90
C ALA A 222 -31.11 -5.61 0.34
N ARG A 223 -31.42 -6.67 1.08
CA ARG A 223 -32.62 -7.49 0.83
C ARG A 223 -33.84 -6.61 1.11
N GLN A 224 -34.43 -6.07 0.05
CA GLN A 224 -35.81 -5.57 0.08
C GLN A 224 -36.75 -6.76 0.31
N VAL A 225 -37.57 -6.67 1.35
CA VAL A 225 -38.85 -7.38 1.47
C VAL A 225 -39.88 -6.37 1.96
#